data_AF-A0A955FDW6-F1
#
_entry.id   AF-A0A955FDW6-F1
#
_cell.length_a   1.000
_cell.length_b   1.000
_cell.length_c   1.000
_cell.angle_alpha   90.00
_cell.angle_beta   90.00
_cell.angle_gamma   90.00
#
_symmetry.space_group_name_H-M   'P 1'
#
loop_
_entity.id
_entity.type
_entity.pdbx_description
1 polymer ?
#
loop_
_entity_poly.entity_id
_entity_poly.type
_entity_poly.pdbx_seq_one_letter_code
_entity_poly.pdbx_strand_id
1 'polypeptide(L)'
;GDFESIDGLDDILKEGETRSAGISDQFEQGFITDDERHRLTVENWTKIDTRVQNLLSEQMQGQDGSMAIAITSGARGNISQMKMSVGMLGVFQDAAGNVIELPVKSGYMQGLTPLEYFTGTRGTRKAVIDIALKTADAGYLTRRLVDVAQDVFTIDDEGDDAGDPGFALLRADAAAIGVSYASRLEGRYAAADVKGYIKDGEVFSKEVAEAIDADEKLDGVKIRSALSATSVRGVPQKSYGLDPATGHIVTSHNPIGVIAAQSIGEPGTQLSLDSKHRSGAVVADDTAQGLSRVEELFEARSPKGQAYLADISGVANTWEEGDQYIVQVTANDREKVELALDGRTAQIASGSDVAIGDVVASEDGGDNPLVAPMAGKAELTDKAVIITPTAKSVVRYEIPGFKQMLIKDGDSVVAGQRLTNGSINLHDLMHLQGVEPTQRYIMNEILGIFAGQGQNISDKHLEIIVRQMFSRVQIEDAGDSEFVTGDVVSKLAVADANEALIAAGKQPAKVNQLLLGITKASLSTDSFLSAASFQDTTRVLIGAATSGRVDKLFGLKENVILGRKIPVGTGYGASNALDEGDEEVVEEYHNDQIFRAEG
;
A
#
# COMPACT_ATOMS: atom_id res chain seq x y z
N GLY A 1 -42.20 -26.44 1.00
CA GLY A 1 -42.41 -25.08 0.45
C GLY A 1 -41.05 -24.47 0.20
N ASP A 2 -40.93 -23.35 -0.51
CA ASP A 2 -39.58 -22.84 -0.87
C ASP A 2 -38.69 -22.47 0.35
N PHE A 3 -39.28 -22.34 1.54
CA PHE A 3 -38.60 -22.18 2.82
C PHE A 3 -38.85 -23.41 3.71
N GLU A 4 -38.00 -24.42 3.59
CA GLU A 4 -38.06 -25.63 4.42
C GLU A 4 -37.38 -25.43 5.76
N SER A 5 -37.92 -26.06 6.80
CA SER A 5 -37.30 -26.08 8.12
C SER A 5 -36.00 -26.85 8.11
N ILE A 6 -35.06 -26.43 8.95
CA ILE A 6 -33.79 -27.13 9.15
C ILE A 6 -34.03 -28.37 10.01
N ASP A 7 -33.67 -29.54 9.49
CA ASP A 7 -33.82 -30.79 10.23
C ASP A 7 -32.89 -30.82 11.46
N GLY A 8 -33.43 -31.15 12.63
CA GLY A 8 -32.65 -31.22 13.88
C GLY A 8 -32.28 -29.86 14.50
N LEU A 9 -32.89 -28.75 14.04
CA LEU A 9 -32.64 -27.42 14.58
C LEU A 9 -32.86 -27.34 16.10
N ASP A 10 -33.99 -27.87 16.59
CA ASP A 10 -34.36 -27.80 18.00
C ASP A 10 -33.34 -28.52 18.91
N ASP A 11 -32.79 -29.64 18.44
CA ASP A 11 -31.78 -30.41 19.18
C ASP A 11 -30.46 -29.61 19.30
N ILE A 12 -30.05 -28.96 18.21
CA ILE A 12 -28.85 -28.11 18.19
C ILE A 12 -29.04 -26.90 19.12
N LEU A 13 -30.19 -26.23 19.06
CA LEU A 13 -30.48 -25.10 19.94
C LEU A 13 -30.46 -25.51 21.41
N LYS A 14 -31.04 -26.67 21.74
CA LYS A 14 -31.04 -27.22 23.10
C LYS A 14 -29.65 -27.58 23.61
N GLU A 15 -28.77 -28.07 22.74
CA GLU A 15 -27.35 -28.30 23.06
C GLU A 15 -26.67 -26.98 23.44
N GLY A 16 -26.89 -25.93 22.64
CA GLY A 16 -26.40 -24.57 22.91
C GLY A 16 -26.86 -24.05 24.27
N GLU A 17 -28.16 -24.16 24.58
CA GLU A 17 -28.72 -23.76 25.88
C GLU A 17 -28.12 -24.54 27.05
N THR A 18 -27.99 -25.85 26.91
CA THR A 18 -27.43 -26.72 27.96
C THR A 18 -25.99 -26.33 28.26
N ARG A 19 -25.20 -26.05 27.22
CA ARG A 19 -23.81 -25.64 27.38
C ARG A 19 -23.69 -24.26 28.02
N SER A 20 -24.51 -23.29 27.59
CA SER A 20 -24.54 -21.95 28.19
C SER A 20 -24.98 -21.97 29.67
N ALA A 21 -25.95 -22.83 30.03
CA ALA A 21 -26.34 -23.03 31.42
C ALA A 21 -25.17 -23.58 32.27
N GLY A 22 -24.41 -24.55 31.73
CA GLY A 22 -23.22 -25.06 32.41
C GLY A 22 -22.10 -24.03 32.58
N ILE A 23 -21.92 -23.11 31.61
CA ILE A 23 -20.97 -21.99 31.73
C ILE A 23 -21.41 -21.03 32.84
N SER A 24 -22.71 -20.72 32.92
CA SER A 24 -23.28 -19.88 33.99
C SER A 24 -23.10 -20.52 35.37
N ASP A 25 -23.32 -21.83 35.49
CA ASP A 25 -23.14 -22.56 36.75
C ASP A 25 -21.66 -22.56 37.21
N GLN A 26 -20.71 -22.73 36.28
CA GLN A 26 -19.28 -22.61 36.59
C GLN A 26 -18.89 -21.21 37.10
N PHE A 27 -19.51 -20.17 36.56
CA PHE A 27 -19.32 -18.79 37.02
C PHE A 27 -19.90 -18.59 38.43
N GLU A 28 -21.13 -19.07 38.67
CA GLU A 28 -21.77 -19.01 39.99
C GLU A 28 -20.99 -19.79 41.07
N GLN A 29 -20.33 -20.89 40.68
CA GLN A 29 -19.45 -21.68 41.55
C GLN A 29 -18.05 -21.06 41.74
N GLY A 30 -17.73 -19.98 41.01
CA GLY A 30 -16.46 -19.26 41.12
C GLY A 30 -15.28 -19.94 40.41
N PHE A 31 -15.53 -20.86 39.48
CA PHE A 31 -14.47 -21.52 38.71
C PHE A 31 -13.92 -20.68 37.55
N ILE A 32 -14.71 -19.72 37.05
CA ILE A 32 -14.33 -18.84 35.94
C ILE A 32 -14.66 -17.38 36.26
N THR A 33 -13.96 -16.47 35.60
CA THR A 33 -14.21 -15.03 35.69
C THR A 33 -15.40 -14.59 34.83
N ASP A 34 -15.91 -13.37 35.04
CA ASP A 34 -17.03 -12.80 34.26
C ASP A 34 -16.67 -12.66 32.77
N ASP A 35 -15.43 -12.22 32.50
CA ASP A 35 -14.88 -12.10 31.13
C ASP A 35 -14.80 -13.47 30.44
N GLU A 36 -14.36 -14.51 31.15
CA GLU A 36 -14.34 -15.88 30.63
C GLU A 36 -15.75 -16.41 30.39
N ARG A 37 -16.70 -16.17 31.32
CA ARG A 37 -18.12 -16.55 31.13
C ARG A 37 -18.67 -15.93 29.85
N HIS A 38 -18.47 -14.62 29.66
CA HIS A 38 -18.95 -13.91 28.49
C HIS A 38 -18.34 -14.48 27.21
N ARG A 39 -17.00 -14.60 27.15
CA ARG A 39 -16.28 -15.15 25.99
C ARG A 39 -16.73 -16.57 25.63
N LEU A 40 -16.81 -17.47 26.61
CA LEU A 40 -17.22 -18.87 26.40
C LEU A 40 -18.68 -18.97 25.94
N THR A 41 -19.56 -18.09 26.45
CA THR A 41 -20.97 -18.04 26.04
C THR A 41 -21.10 -17.59 24.58
N VAL A 42 -20.38 -16.54 24.19
CA VAL A 42 -20.35 -16.05 22.81
C VAL A 42 -19.75 -17.11 21.87
N GLU A 43 -18.66 -17.76 22.25
CA GLU A 43 -18.03 -18.82 21.47
C GLU A 43 -19.00 -20.00 21.24
N ASN A 44 -19.71 -20.40 22.30
CA ASN A 44 -20.72 -21.47 22.21
C ASN A 44 -21.80 -21.13 21.16
N TRP A 45 -22.41 -19.95 21.24
CA TRP A 45 -23.45 -19.55 20.30
C TRP A 45 -22.94 -19.34 18.88
N THR A 46 -21.69 -18.90 18.71
CA THR A 46 -21.06 -18.78 17.38
C THR A 46 -20.84 -20.15 16.73
N LYS A 47 -20.45 -21.17 17.52
CA LYS A 47 -20.33 -22.55 17.04
C LYS A 47 -21.68 -23.14 16.65
N ILE A 48 -22.71 -22.89 17.45
CA ILE A 48 -24.09 -23.31 17.17
C ILE A 48 -24.58 -22.68 15.87
N ASP A 49 -24.40 -21.37 15.69
CA ASP A 49 -24.79 -20.65 14.47
C ASP A 49 -24.11 -21.22 13.21
N THR A 50 -22.81 -21.51 13.29
CA THR A 50 -22.03 -22.12 12.21
C THR A 50 -22.54 -23.53 11.87
N ARG A 51 -22.86 -24.32 12.90
CA ARG A 51 -23.39 -25.68 12.71
C ARG A 51 -24.76 -25.66 12.03
N VAL A 52 -25.64 -24.74 12.42
CA VAL A 52 -26.95 -24.54 11.76
C VAL A 52 -26.75 -24.14 10.29
N GLN A 53 -25.80 -23.25 9.99
CA GLN A 53 -25.48 -22.86 8.62
C GLN A 53 -24.99 -24.04 7.77
N ASN A 54 -24.10 -24.87 8.31
CA ASN A 54 -23.55 -26.03 7.61
C ASN A 54 -24.64 -27.08 7.34
N LEU A 55 -25.49 -27.36 8.32
CA LEU A 55 -26.60 -28.30 8.16
C LEU A 55 -27.58 -27.85 7.08
N LEU A 56 -27.93 -26.55 7.06
CA LEU A 56 -28.75 -25.99 5.99
C LEU A 56 -28.06 -26.10 4.62
N SER A 57 -26.75 -25.85 4.55
CA SER A 57 -25.98 -26.00 3.31
C SER A 57 -26.05 -27.43 2.76
N GLU A 58 -25.86 -28.42 3.63
CA GLU A 58 -25.98 -29.85 3.28
C GLU A 58 -27.40 -30.21 2.84
N GLN A 59 -28.43 -29.74 3.56
CA GLN A 59 -29.83 -30.01 3.25
C GLN A 59 -30.24 -29.44 1.89
N MET A 60 -29.69 -28.29 1.50
CA MET A 60 -29.99 -27.63 0.22
C MET A 60 -29.24 -28.23 -0.98
N GLN A 61 -28.19 -29.04 -0.75
CA GLN A 61 -27.47 -29.69 -1.85
C GLN A 61 -28.35 -30.73 -2.54
N GLY A 62 -28.66 -30.49 -3.82
CA GLY A 62 -29.49 -31.39 -4.62
C GLY A 62 -31.00 -31.19 -4.44
N GLN A 63 -31.44 -30.11 -3.78
CA GLN A 63 -32.84 -29.73 -3.76
C GLN A 63 -33.23 -28.90 -4.99
N ASP A 64 -34.40 -29.22 -5.57
CA ASP A 64 -34.99 -28.51 -6.71
C ASP A 64 -35.91 -27.34 -6.29
N GLY A 65 -35.84 -26.89 -5.03
CA GLY A 65 -36.64 -25.78 -4.51
C GLY A 65 -36.22 -24.44 -5.11
N SER A 66 -37.15 -23.50 -5.30
CA SER A 66 -36.87 -22.23 -5.99
C SER A 66 -35.77 -21.42 -5.29
N MET A 67 -35.78 -21.39 -3.95
CA MET A 67 -34.74 -20.72 -3.15
C MET A 67 -33.40 -21.46 -3.16
N ALA A 68 -33.43 -22.80 -3.17
CA ALA A 68 -32.23 -23.61 -3.30
C ALA A 68 -31.55 -23.38 -4.66
N ILE A 69 -32.32 -23.36 -5.74
CA ILE A 69 -31.84 -23.02 -7.08
C ILE A 69 -31.32 -21.58 -7.13
N ALA A 70 -32.03 -20.60 -6.57
CA ALA A 70 -31.61 -19.19 -6.59
C ALA A 70 -30.27 -18.95 -5.88
N ILE A 71 -30.02 -19.65 -4.77
CA ILE A 71 -28.78 -19.55 -3.99
C ILE A 71 -27.64 -20.35 -4.66
N THR A 72 -27.90 -21.59 -5.07
CA THR A 72 -26.87 -22.45 -5.70
C THR A 72 -26.45 -21.95 -7.08
N SER A 73 -27.36 -21.34 -7.84
CA SER A 73 -27.04 -20.70 -9.13
C SER A 73 -26.30 -19.37 -8.98
N GLY A 74 -26.21 -18.80 -7.77
CA GLY A 74 -25.67 -17.47 -7.53
C GLY A 74 -26.53 -16.33 -8.08
N ALA A 75 -27.76 -16.61 -8.53
CA ALA A 75 -28.64 -15.60 -9.10
C ALA A 75 -29.05 -14.54 -8.08
N ARG A 76 -29.44 -14.96 -6.86
CA ARG A 76 -29.76 -14.05 -5.76
C ARG A 76 -29.83 -14.78 -4.42
N GLY A 77 -29.26 -14.15 -3.39
CA GLY A 77 -29.29 -14.64 -2.03
C GLY A 77 -28.09 -15.51 -1.69
N ASN A 78 -27.89 -15.76 -0.40
CA ASN A 78 -26.82 -16.64 0.08
C ASN A 78 -27.31 -17.52 1.24
N ILE A 79 -26.50 -18.52 1.62
CA ILE A 79 -26.84 -19.49 2.66
C ILE A 79 -27.11 -18.83 4.02
N SER A 80 -26.40 -17.75 4.34
CA SER A 80 -26.58 -17.00 5.59
C SER A 80 -27.95 -16.30 5.65
N GLN A 81 -28.40 -15.70 4.54
CA GLN A 81 -29.74 -15.12 4.44
C GLN A 81 -30.84 -16.18 4.55
N MET A 82 -30.61 -17.36 3.97
CA MET A 82 -31.53 -18.48 4.10
C MET A 82 -31.60 -18.98 5.55
N LYS A 83 -30.45 -19.13 6.21
CA LYS A 83 -30.34 -19.47 7.64
C LYS A 83 -31.14 -18.50 8.52
N MET A 84 -31.01 -17.19 8.31
CA MET A 84 -31.80 -16.20 9.05
C MET A 84 -33.31 -16.32 8.79
N SER A 85 -33.69 -16.84 7.62
CA SER A 85 -35.11 -17.00 7.25
C SER A 85 -35.74 -18.21 7.93
N VAL A 86 -35.11 -19.39 7.86
CA VAL A 86 -35.71 -20.67 8.30
C VAL A 86 -35.10 -21.27 9.58
N GLY A 87 -33.95 -20.78 10.01
CA GLY A 87 -33.22 -21.27 11.17
C GLY A 87 -33.23 -20.26 12.31
N MET A 88 -32.10 -19.61 12.53
CA MET A 88 -31.89 -18.61 13.57
C MET A 88 -31.16 -17.39 13.01
N LEU A 89 -31.38 -16.22 13.63
CA LEU A 89 -30.64 -15.00 13.29
C LEU A 89 -29.22 -15.00 13.91
N GLY A 90 -29.04 -15.62 15.09
CA GLY A 90 -27.74 -15.78 15.72
C GLY A 90 -27.37 -14.66 16.70
N VAL A 91 -26.06 -14.44 16.87
CA VAL A 91 -25.50 -13.41 17.75
C VAL A 91 -25.42 -12.06 17.04
N PHE A 92 -25.67 -10.98 17.79
CA PHE A 92 -25.57 -9.60 17.28
C PHE A 92 -24.51 -8.81 18.03
N GLN A 93 -24.07 -7.71 17.45
CA GLN A 93 -23.20 -6.74 18.10
C GLN A 93 -23.99 -5.50 18.55
N ASP A 94 -23.54 -4.90 19.64
CA ASP A 94 -24.04 -3.62 20.11
C ASP A 94 -23.43 -2.43 19.34
N ALA A 95 -23.79 -1.21 19.74
CA ALA A 95 -23.29 0.00 19.12
C ALA A 95 -21.79 0.24 19.35
N ALA A 96 -21.21 -0.32 20.41
CA ALA A 96 -19.79 -0.25 20.72
C ALA A 96 -18.96 -1.33 19.97
N GLY A 97 -19.61 -2.35 19.41
CA GLY A 97 -18.97 -3.48 18.74
C GLY A 97 -18.81 -4.72 19.63
N ASN A 98 -19.32 -4.69 20.86
CA ASN A 98 -19.32 -5.85 21.74
C ASN A 98 -20.40 -6.82 21.30
N VAL A 99 -20.11 -8.12 21.34
CA VAL A 99 -21.08 -9.15 21.02
C VAL A 99 -22.09 -9.27 22.15
N ILE A 100 -23.36 -9.32 21.81
CA ILE A 100 -24.46 -9.49 22.76
C ILE A 100 -24.55 -10.98 23.10
N GLU A 101 -24.42 -11.32 24.38
CA GLU A 101 -24.41 -12.70 24.87
C GLU A 101 -25.73 -13.45 24.67
N LEU A 102 -26.84 -12.72 24.58
CA LEU A 102 -28.18 -13.27 24.31
C LEU A 102 -28.42 -13.37 22.79
N PRO A 103 -28.43 -14.58 22.21
CA PRO A 103 -28.67 -14.76 20.78
C PRO A 103 -30.15 -14.60 20.42
N VAL A 104 -30.41 -14.33 19.14
CA VAL A 104 -31.74 -14.46 18.56
C VAL A 104 -31.89 -15.87 17.98
N LYS A 105 -32.63 -16.72 18.70
CA LYS A 105 -32.79 -18.15 18.37
C LYS A 105 -33.83 -18.38 17.29
N SER A 106 -34.78 -17.46 17.16
CA SER A 106 -35.86 -17.55 16.18
C SER A 106 -35.42 -17.04 14.81
N GLY A 107 -35.89 -17.67 13.73
CA GLY A 107 -35.77 -17.18 12.35
C GLY A 107 -36.97 -16.32 11.95
N TYR A 108 -36.89 -15.67 10.78
CA TYR A 108 -37.98 -14.81 10.31
C TYR A 108 -39.29 -15.56 10.03
N MET A 109 -39.22 -16.83 9.62
CA MET A 109 -40.39 -17.67 9.38
C MET A 109 -41.11 -18.06 10.68
N GLN A 110 -40.36 -18.26 11.78
CA GLN A 110 -40.90 -18.55 13.10
C GLN A 110 -41.47 -17.29 13.78
N GLY A 111 -40.95 -16.11 13.40
CA GLY A 111 -41.28 -14.83 14.00
C GLY A 111 -40.39 -14.51 15.20
N LEU A 112 -40.21 -13.21 15.47
CA LEU A 112 -39.33 -12.71 16.53
C LEU A 112 -40.16 -12.22 17.73
N THR A 113 -39.71 -12.52 18.93
CA THR A 113 -40.26 -11.90 20.15
C THR A 113 -39.89 -10.40 20.21
N PRO A 114 -40.61 -9.57 20.98
CA PRO A 114 -40.26 -8.15 21.13
C PRO A 114 -38.81 -7.90 21.60
N LEU A 115 -38.28 -8.78 22.46
CA LEU A 115 -36.90 -8.68 22.93
C LEU A 115 -35.90 -9.05 21.84
N GLU A 116 -36.12 -10.16 21.12
CA GLU A 116 -35.27 -10.57 19.99
C GLU A 116 -35.25 -9.51 18.88
N TYR A 117 -36.42 -8.97 18.54
CA TYR A 117 -36.52 -7.88 17.57
C TYR A 117 -35.73 -6.65 18.03
N PHE A 118 -35.89 -6.24 19.30
CA PHE A 118 -35.15 -5.10 19.84
C PHE A 118 -33.63 -5.34 19.85
N THR A 119 -33.16 -6.53 20.20
CA THR A 119 -31.74 -6.90 20.14
C THR A 119 -31.19 -6.80 18.72
N GLY A 120 -31.90 -7.34 17.72
CA GLY A 120 -31.49 -7.28 16.32
C GLY A 120 -31.48 -5.85 15.74
N THR A 121 -32.32 -4.95 16.25
CA THR A 121 -32.37 -3.56 15.74
C THR A 121 -31.12 -2.73 16.06
N ARG A 122 -30.40 -3.04 17.15
CA ARG A 122 -29.20 -2.28 17.54
C ARG A 122 -28.08 -2.39 16.51
N GLY A 123 -27.72 -3.63 16.15
CA GLY A 123 -26.70 -3.90 15.13
C GLY A 123 -27.12 -3.38 13.76
N THR A 124 -28.39 -3.60 13.39
CA THR A 124 -28.93 -3.13 12.10
C THR A 124 -28.89 -1.60 11.98
N ARG A 125 -29.28 -0.87 13.03
CA ARG A 125 -29.25 0.61 13.03
C ARG A 125 -27.83 1.14 12.91
N LYS A 126 -26.87 0.55 13.62
CA LYS A 126 -25.45 0.92 13.49
C LYS A 126 -24.96 0.70 12.05
N ALA A 127 -25.26 -0.46 11.45
CA ALA A 127 -24.88 -0.74 10.06
C ALA A 127 -25.43 0.30 9.07
N VAL A 128 -26.70 0.70 9.20
CA VAL A 128 -27.30 1.73 8.32
C VAL A 128 -26.66 3.11 8.51
N ILE A 129 -26.32 3.47 9.75
CA ILE A 129 -25.61 4.72 10.05
C ILE A 129 -24.21 4.69 9.44
N ASP A 130 -23.48 3.58 9.63
CA ASP A 130 -22.14 3.38 9.09
C ASP A 130 -22.14 3.46 7.56
N ILE A 131 -23.13 2.87 6.89
CA ILE A 131 -23.32 2.97 5.44
C ILE A 131 -23.47 4.43 5.02
N ALA A 132 -24.33 5.19 5.69
CA ALA A 132 -24.58 6.58 5.36
C ALA A 132 -23.35 7.47 5.55
N LEU A 133 -22.55 7.23 6.60
CA LEU A 133 -21.34 8.00 6.90
C LEU A 133 -20.16 7.59 6.02
N LYS A 134 -19.84 6.29 5.95
CA LYS A 134 -18.64 5.77 5.26
C LYS A 134 -18.69 5.93 3.74
N THR A 135 -19.89 6.06 3.15
CA THR A 135 -20.03 6.39 1.71
C THR A 135 -19.39 7.74 1.39
N ALA A 136 -19.53 8.72 2.29
CA ALA A 136 -18.90 10.03 2.11
C ALA A 136 -17.38 9.94 2.18
N ASP A 137 -16.85 9.14 3.12
CA ASP A 137 -15.41 8.92 3.28
C ASP A 137 -14.80 8.25 2.02
N ALA A 138 -15.47 7.24 1.46
CA ALA A 138 -15.04 6.57 0.23
C ALA A 138 -15.06 7.51 -1.00
N GLY A 139 -16.12 8.31 -1.14
CA GLY A 139 -16.20 9.33 -2.19
C GLY A 139 -15.10 10.39 -2.03
N TYR A 140 -14.81 10.78 -0.79
CA TYR A 140 -13.73 11.72 -0.49
C TYR A 140 -12.34 11.12 -0.74
N LEU A 141 -12.11 9.85 -0.44
CA LEU A 141 -10.90 9.12 -0.85
C LEU A 141 -10.75 9.12 -2.37
N THR A 142 -11.81 8.80 -3.11
CA THR A 142 -11.79 8.81 -4.58
C THR A 142 -11.40 10.17 -5.13
N ARG A 143 -11.93 11.26 -4.54
CA ARG A 143 -11.54 12.63 -4.89
C ARG A 143 -10.02 12.83 -4.70
N ARG A 144 -9.48 12.48 -3.54
CA ARG A 144 -8.04 12.58 -3.24
C ARG A 144 -7.16 11.77 -4.19
N LEU A 145 -7.61 10.57 -4.56
CA LEU A 145 -6.91 9.71 -5.52
C LEU A 145 -6.85 10.36 -6.91
N VAL A 146 -7.95 10.99 -7.36
CA VAL A 146 -7.95 11.73 -8.63
C VAL A 146 -7.00 12.92 -8.54
N ASP A 147 -7.05 13.70 -7.45
CA ASP A 147 -6.23 14.89 -7.29
C ASP A 147 -4.72 14.60 -7.30
N VAL A 148 -4.30 13.44 -6.77
CA VAL A 148 -2.88 13.06 -6.77
C VAL A 148 -2.43 12.42 -8.09
N ALA A 149 -3.33 11.78 -8.82
CA ALA A 149 -2.97 10.95 -9.99
C ALA A 149 -3.38 11.55 -11.35
N GLN A 150 -4.20 12.61 -11.39
CA GLN A 150 -4.73 13.18 -12.63
C GLN A 150 -3.67 13.58 -13.66
N ASP A 151 -2.47 13.94 -13.21
CA ASP A 151 -1.37 14.39 -14.08
C ASP A 151 -0.49 13.21 -14.55
N VAL A 152 -0.96 11.97 -14.35
CA VAL A 152 -0.28 10.76 -14.82
C VAL A 152 -0.94 10.22 -16.07
N PHE A 153 -0.20 10.30 -17.17
CA PHE A 153 -0.57 9.77 -18.47
C PHE A 153 0.54 8.91 -19.06
N THR A 154 0.17 8.13 -20.08
CA THR A 154 1.15 7.36 -20.85
C THR A 154 1.93 8.25 -21.80
N ILE A 155 3.18 7.89 -22.07
CA ILE A 155 4.03 8.56 -23.06
C ILE A 155 4.54 7.53 -24.06
N ASP A 156 4.95 7.99 -25.24
CA ASP A 156 5.57 7.13 -26.25
C ASP A 156 6.85 6.48 -25.70
N ASP A 157 7.15 5.27 -26.17
CA ASP A 157 8.36 4.53 -25.80
C ASP A 157 9.61 5.12 -26.51
N GLU A 158 9.95 6.38 -26.25
CA GLU A 158 11.14 7.05 -26.80
C GLU A 158 12.39 6.70 -25.99
N GLY A 159 13.02 5.55 -26.24
CA GLY A 159 14.44 5.25 -25.88
C GLY A 159 14.82 5.17 -24.39
N ASP A 160 14.11 5.84 -23.48
CA ASP A 160 14.41 6.00 -22.05
C ASP A 160 14.06 4.76 -21.22
N ASP A 161 13.28 3.83 -21.78
CA ASP A 161 12.91 2.56 -21.15
C ASP A 161 13.98 1.47 -21.35
N ALA A 162 15.11 1.78 -21.99
CA ALA A 162 16.26 0.89 -22.12
C ALA A 162 17.01 0.65 -20.79
N GLY A 163 16.66 1.41 -19.74
CA GLY A 163 17.26 1.33 -18.41
C GLY A 163 16.29 0.95 -17.28
N ASP A 164 15.07 0.48 -17.57
CA ASP A 164 14.12 0.05 -16.53
C ASP A 164 14.70 -1.16 -15.75
N PRO A 165 14.98 -1.04 -14.43
CA PRO A 165 15.53 -2.14 -13.62
C PRO A 165 14.55 -3.30 -13.41
N GLY A 166 13.27 -3.09 -13.76
CA GLY A 166 12.17 -4.00 -13.56
C GLY A 166 11.70 -4.05 -12.12
N PHE A 167 10.39 -4.21 -11.92
CA PHE A 167 9.78 -4.47 -10.62
C PHE A 167 9.68 -5.99 -10.41
N ALA A 168 10.19 -6.50 -9.28
CA ALA A 168 10.10 -7.92 -8.99
C ALA A 168 8.69 -8.28 -8.48
N LEU A 169 8.02 -9.17 -9.21
CA LEU A 169 6.70 -9.71 -8.87
C LEU A 169 6.88 -11.13 -8.33
N LEU A 170 6.66 -11.32 -7.04
CA LEU A 170 6.92 -12.59 -6.36
C LEU A 170 5.67 -13.47 -6.29
N ARG A 171 5.87 -14.78 -6.39
CA ARG A 171 4.80 -15.78 -6.25
C ARG A 171 4.20 -15.76 -4.83
N ALA A 172 5.05 -15.58 -3.82
CA ALA A 172 4.62 -15.48 -2.43
C ALA A 172 3.63 -14.33 -2.19
N ASP A 173 3.79 -13.20 -2.91
CA ASP A 173 2.88 -12.07 -2.83
C ASP A 173 1.48 -12.43 -3.36
N ALA A 174 1.41 -13.14 -4.49
CA ALA A 174 0.14 -13.58 -5.06
C ALA A 174 -0.61 -14.54 -4.13
N ALA A 175 0.11 -15.47 -3.51
CA ALA A 175 -0.44 -16.38 -2.50
C ALA A 175 -0.96 -15.62 -1.27
N ALA A 176 -0.23 -14.60 -0.80
CA ALA A 176 -0.65 -13.78 0.34
C ALA A 176 -1.90 -12.93 0.05
N ILE A 177 -2.03 -12.42 -1.19
CA ILE A 177 -3.20 -11.66 -1.64
C ILE A 177 -4.41 -12.60 -1.88
N GLY A 178 -4.17 -13.86 -2.21
CA GLY A 178 -5.21 -14.85 -2.54
C GLY A 178 -5.63 -14.84 -4.02
N VAL A 179 -4.72 -14.45 -4.92
CA VAL A 179 -4.95 -14.41 -6.38
C VAL A 179 -3.95 -15.28 -7.12
N SER A 180 -4.29 -15.69 -8.35
CA SER A 180 -3.37 -16.49 -9.17
C SER A 180 -2.14 -15.67 -9.59
N TYR A 181 -0.98 -16.31 -9.66
CA TYR A 181 0.23 -15.64 -10.12
C TYR A 181 0.13 -15.30 -11.61
N ALA A 182 -0.46 -16.19 -12.42
CA ALA A 182 -0.73 -15.95 -13.83
C ALA A 182 -1.54 -14.65 -14.07
N SER A 183 -2.63 -14.43 -13.32
CA SER A 183 -3.47 -13.23 -13.50
C SER A 183 -2.75 -11.90 -13.25
N ARG A 184 -1.69 -11.91 -12.45
CA ARG A 184 -0.90 -10.69 -12.18
C ARG A 184 0.14 -10.42 -13.28
N LEU A 185 0.59 -11.46 -13.97
CA LEU A 185 1.55 -11.38 -15.08
C LEU A 185 0.88 -11.02 -16.40
N GLU A 186 -0.34 -11.50 -16.65
CA GLU A 186 -1.04 -11.33 -17.91
C GLU A 186 -1.09 -9.85 -18.36
N GLY A 187 -0.66 -9.60 -19.60
CA GLY A 187 -0.67 -8.27 -20.21
C GLY A 187 0.40 -7.29 -19.69
N ARG A 188 1.41 -7.79 -18.95
CA ARG A 188 2.63 -7.06 -18.60
C ARG A 188 3.74 -7.32 -19.61
N TYR A 189 4.80 -6.50 -19.56
CA TYR A 189 6.03 -6.75 -20.32
C TYR A 189 7.13 -7.28 -19.39
N ALA A 190 7.94 -8.21 -19.90
CA ALA A 190 9.13 -8.67 -19.21
C ALA A 190 10.19 -7.57 -19.16
N ALA A 191 10.83 -7.40 -18.00
CA ALA A 191 12.00 -6.54 -17.82
C ALA A 191 13.32 -7.34 -17.78
N ALA A 192 13.23 -8.67 -17.77
CA ALA A 192 14.38 -9.57 -17.83
C ALA A 192 13.97 -10.89 -18.49
N ASP A 193 14.94 -11.56 -19.10
CA ASP A 193 14.75 -12.89 -19.69
C ASP A 193 14.34 -13.92 -18.61
N VAL A 194 13.22 -14.61 -18.86
CA VAL A 194 12.80 -15.76 -18.06
C VAL A 194 13.08 -17.02 -18.87
N LYS A 195 14.17 -17.72 -18.51
CA LYS A 195 14.69 -18.86 -19.27
C LYS A 195 13.60 -19.90 -19.55
N GLY A 196 13.37 -20.16 -20.84
CA GLY A 196 12.41 -21.16 -21.31
C GLY A 196 10.98 -20.65 -21.49
N TYR A 197 10.67 -19.42 -21.09
CA TYR A 197 9.31 -18.87 -21.13
C TYR A 197 9.20 -17.60 -21.99
N ILE A 198 10.00 -16.57 -21.72
CA ILE A 198 9.85 -15.25 -22.36
C ILE A 198 11.17 -14.47 -22.34
N LYS A 199 11.38 -13.59 -23.32
CA LYS A 199 12.55 -12.67 -23.37
C LYS A 199 12.19 -11.28 -22.86
N ASP A 200 13.19 -10.50 -22.47
CA ASP A 200 13.04 -9.08 -22.15
C ASP A 200 12.33 -8.33 -23.29
N GLY A 201 11.37 -7.47 -22.91
CA GLY A 201 10.61 -6.63 -23.83
C GLY A 201 9.44 -7.34 -24.52
N GLU A 202 9.20 -8.62 -24.25
CA GLU A 202 8.01 -9.34 -24.74
C GLU A 202 6.86 -9.26 -23.73
N VAL A 203 5.61 -9.39 -24.24
CA VAL A 203 4.40 -9.36 -23.43
C VAL A 203 4.08 -10.74 -22.86
N PHE A 204 3.74 -10.82 -21.57
CA PHE A 204 3.21 -12.03 -20.96
C PHE A 204 1.79 -12.28 -21.48
N SER A 205 1.68 -13.18 -22.45
CA SER A 205 0.39 -13.71 -22.89
C SER A 205 -0.20 -14.62 -21.81
N LYS A 206 -1.50 -14.90 -21.91
CA LYS A 206 -2.18 -15.80 -20.98
C LYS A 206 -1.50 -17.18 -20.91
N GLU A 207 -1.12 -17.74 -22.05
CA GLU A 207 -0.48 -19.06 -22.12
C GLU A 207 0.90 -19.06 -21.44
N VAL A 208 1.69 -18.00 -21.64
CA VAL A 208 3.01 -17.84 -20.99
C VAL A 208 2.84 -17.65 -19.49
N ALA A 209 1.87 -16.83 -19.06
CA ALA A 209 1.58 -16.59 -17.66
C ALA A 209 1.15 -17.88 -16.93
N GLU A 210 0.26 -18.68 -17.53
CA GLU A 210 -0.16 -19.99 -17.01
C GLU A 210 1.01 -20.99 -16.96
N ALA A 211 1.87 -21.00 -17.98
CA ALA A 211 3.06 -21.88 -17.99
C ALA A 211 4.06 -21.52 -16.89
N ILE A 212 4.28 -20.23 -16.63
CA ILE A 212 5.11 -19.76 -15.52
C ILE A 212 4.46 -20.09 -14.18
N ASP A 213 3.14 -19.91 -14.06
CA ASP A 213 2.42 -20.22 -12.83
C ASP A 213 2.53 -21.72 -12.47
N ALA A 214 2.49 -22.60 -13.47
CA ALA A 214 2.68 -24.04 -13.30
C ALA A 214 4.11 -24.46 -12.91
N ASP A 215 5.11 -23.61 -13.08
CA ASP A 215 6.50 -23.89 -12.67
C ASP A 215 6.79 -23.39 -11.25
N GLU A 216 6.59 -24.28 -10.29
CA GLU A 216 6.82 -24.01 -8.86
C GLU A 216 8.29 -23.67 -8.51
N LYS A 217 9.24 -23.88 -9.43
CA LYS A 217 10.66 -23.54 -9.19
C LYS A 217 10.95 -22.06 -9.34
N LEU A 218 10.04 -21.30 -9.95
CA LEU A 218 10.17 -19.85 -10.11
C LEU A 218 9.49 -19.13 -8.94
N ASP A 219 10.30 -18.52 -8.09
CA ASP A 219 9.84 -17.71 -6.95
C ASP A 219 9.29 -16.34 -7.36
N GLY A 220 9.65 -15.86 -8.55
CA GLY A 220 9.20 -14.58 -9.10
C GLY A 220 9.85 -14.23 -10.44
N VAL A 221 9.34 -13.18 -11.08
CA VAL A 221 9.87 -12.62 -12.34
C VAL A 221 9.96 -11.10 -12.25
N LYS A 222 10.80 -10.49 -13.08
CA LYS A 222 10.87 -9.03 -13.21
C LYS A 222 10.01 -8.54 -14.36
N ILE A 223 9.10 -7.62 -14.05
CA ILE A 223 8.19 -7.00 -15.02
C ILE A 223 8.53 -5.53 -15.19
N ARG A 224 8.20 -4.95 -16.35
CA ARG A 224 8.12 -3.50 -16.48
C ARG A 224 6.86 -3.02 -15.76
N SER A 225 7.01 -1.97 -14.96
CA SER A 225 5.95 -1.43 -14.11
C SER A 225 6.03 0.08 -14.07
N ALA A 226 4.89 0.74 -13.81
CA ALA A 226 4.89 2.16 -13.53
C ALA A 226 5.76 2.53 -12.30
N LEU A 227 6.05 1.59 -11.41
CA LEU A 227 6.91 1.79 -10.24
C LEU A 227 8.42 1.72 -10.57
N SER A 228 8.81 0.94 -11.58
CA SER A 228 10.22 0.76 -11.98
C SER A 228 10.63 1.69 -13.12
N ALA A 229 9.66 2.21 -13.88
CA ALA A 229 9.88 3.15 -14.98
C ALA A 229 10.74 4.35 -14.56
N THR A 230 11.82 4.58 -15.31
CA THR A 230 12.81 5.65 -15.10
C THR A 230 12.30 7.03 -15.51
N SER A 231 11.38 7.07 -16.48
CA SER A 231 10.80 8.34 -16.95
C SER A 231 10.03 9.02 -15.84
N VAL A 232 10.36 10.28 -15.57
CA VAL A 232 9.68 11.13 -14.58
C VAL A 232 8.51 11.93 -15.17
N ARG A 233 8.46 12.07 -16.51
CA ARG A 233 7.46 12.88 -17.24
C ARG A 233 6.13 12.16 -17.47
N GLY A 234 6.14 10.84 -17.41
CA GLY A 234 4.95 10.00 -17.61
C GLY A 234 5.30 8.53 -17.47
N VAL A 235 4.36 7.66 -17.84
CA VAL A 235 4.57 6.20 -17.82
C VAL A 235 4.72 5.70 -19.26
N PRO A 236 5.85 5.08 -19.64
CA PRO A 236 5.98 4.46 -20.97
C PRO A 236 4.88 3.43 -21.22
N GLN A 237 4.48 3.25 -22.48
CA GLN A 237 3.40 2.34 -22.86
C GLN A 237 3.72 0.90 -22.42
N LYS A 238 4.98 0.46 -22.53
CA LYS A 238 5.41 -0.87 -22.09
C LYS A 238 5.44 -1.06 -20.57
N SER A 239 5.79 -0.02 -19.80
CA SER A 239 5.77 -0.09 -18.34
C SER A 239 4.35 -0.19 -17.77
N TYR A 240 3.34 0.31 -18.50
CA TYR A 240 1.93 0.06 -18.19
C TYR A 240 1.42 -1.27 -18.78
N GLY A 241 1.79 -1.56 -20.03
CA GLY A 241 1.43 -2.75 -20.79
C GLY A 241 0.06 -2.67 -21.45
N LEU A 242 -0.66 -3.79 -21.46
CA LEU A 242 -2.01 -3.86 -22.04
C LEU A 242 -3.03 -3.11 -21.18
N ASP A 243 -3.92 -2.37 -21.81
CA ASP A 243 -5.06 -1.74 -21.16
C ASP A 243 -6.09 -2.82 -20.75
N PRO A 244 -6.41 -2.96 -19.45
CA PRO A 244 -7.38 -3.95 -18.97
C PRO A 244 -8.77 -3.83 -19.61
N ALA A 245 -9.16 -2.65 -20.11
CA ALA A 245 -10.47 -2.43 -20.73
C ALA A 245 -10.53 -2.91 -22.19
N THR A 246 -9.42 -2.81 -22.93
CA THR A 246 -9.39 -3.08 -24.38
C THR A 246 -8.61 -4.34 -24.75
N GLY A 247 -7.71 -4.82 -23.88
CA GLY A 247 -6.82 -5.94 -24.15
C GLY A 247 -5.69 -5.62 -25.15
N HIS A 248 -5.59 -4.37 -25.60
CA HIS A 248 -4.54 -3.89 -26.50
C HIS A 248 -3.49 -3.11 -25.72
N ILE A 249 -2.33 -2.86 -26.34
CA ILE A 249 -1.35 -1.95 -25.74
C ILE A 249 -1.99 -0.59 -25.52
N VAL A 250 -1.77 -0.01 -24.35
CA VAL A 250 -2.31 1.30 -24.01
C VAL A 250 -1.85 2.34 -25.02
N THR A 251 -2.73 3.25 -25.44
CA THR A 251 -2.35 4.33 -26.37
C THR A 251 -1.44 5.34 -25.69
N SER A 252 -0.65 6.08 -26.46
CA SER A 252 0.11 7.23 -25.95
C SER A 252 -0.85 8.33 -25.44
N HIS A 253 -0.43 9.08 -24.41
CA HIS A 253 -1.18 10.15 -23.76
C HIS A 253 -2.59 9.75 -23.28
N ASN A 254 -2.72 8.52 -22.79
CA ASN A 254 -3.94 8.00 -22.14
C ASN A 254 -3.95 8.43 -20.65
N PRO A 255 -5.08 8.93 -20.10
CA PRO A 255 -5.16 9.41 -18.71
C PRO A 255 -5.26 8.26 -17.68
N ILE A 256 -4.22 7.42 -17.63
CA ILE A 256 -4.17 6.23 -16.78
C ILE A 256 -4.29 6.54 -15.29
N GLY A 257 -3.92 7.74 -14.83
CA GLY A 257 -4.05 8.13 -13.44
C GLY A 257 -5.49 8.39 -13.00
N VAL A 258 -6.31 9.01 -13.84
CA VAL A 258 -7.76 9.18 -13.57
C VAL A 258 -8.46 7.82 -13.58
N ILE A 259 -8.12 6.98 -14.57
CA ILE A 259 -8.65 5.61 -14.67
C ILE A 259 -8.27 4.81 -13.40
N ALA A 260 -7.01 4.86 -12.98
CA ALA A 260 -6.54 4.19 -11.78
C ALA A 260 -7.27 4.64 -10.51
N ALA A 261 -7.44 5.96 -10.34
CA ALA A 261 -8.15 6.51 -9.19
C ALA A 261 -9.62 6.04 -9.13
N GLN A 262 -10.31 5.98 -10.28
CA GLN A 262 -11.68 5.48 -10.35
C GLN A 262 -11.77 3.98 -10.10
N SER A 263 -10.88 3.19 -10.70
CA SER A 263 -10.80 1.73 -10.53
C SER A 263 -10.52 1.30 -9.09
N ILE A 264 -9.99 2.20 -8.25
CA ILE A 264 -9.79 1.96 -6.80
C ILE A 264 -10.94 2.56 -5.98
N GLY A 265 -11.38 3.77 -6.35
CA GLY A 265 -12.40 4.52 -5.62
C GLY A 265 -13.80 3.91 -5.66
N GLU A 266 -14.22 3.39 -6.81
CA GLU A 266 -15.53 2.74 -6.95
C GLU A 266 -15.61 1.46 -6.08
N PRO A 267 -14.67 0.49 -6.18
CA PRO A 267 -14.64 -0.64 -5.26
C PRO A 267 -14.44 -0.21 -3.80
N GLY A 268 -13.72 0.89 -3.54
CA GLY A 268 -13.59 1.48 -2.21
C GLY A 268 -14.92 1.92 -1.60
N THR A 269 -15.84 2.41 -2.44
CA THR A 269 -17.21 2.72 -2.02
C THR A 269 -17.99 1.44 -1.73
N GLN A 270 -17.82 0.39 -2.54
CA GLN A 270 -18.44 -0.92 -2.28
C GLN A 270 -17.94 -1.52 -0.95
N LEU A 271 -16.64 -1.45 -0.67
CA LEU A 271 -16.01 -1.80 0.62
C LEU A 271 -16.68 -1.12 1.83
N SER A 272 -17.02 0.16 1.69
CA SER A 272 -17.70 0.91 2.74
C SER A 272 -19.15 0.43 2.95
N LEU A 273 -19.80 0.00 1.86
CA LEU A 273 -21.17 -0.47 1.81
C LEU A 273 -21.32 -1.94 2.21
N ASP A 274 -20.35 -2.80 1.94
CA ASP A 274 -20.42 -4.26 2.12
C ASP A 274 -20.18 -4.75 3.56
N SER A 275 -20.08 -3.81 4.49
CA SER A 275 -20.39 -4.08 5.90
C SER A 275 -21.82 -4.63 6.11
N LYS A 276 -22.72 -4.47 5.11
CA LYS A 276 -24.09 -5.00 5.03
C LYS A 276 -24.25 -6.49 5.38
N HIS A 277 -23.26 -7.34 5.10
CA HIS A 277 -23.39 -8.80 5.26
C HIS A 277 -22.60 -9.38 6.43
N ARG A 278 -21.77 -8.57 7.08
CA ARG A 278 -20.96 -8.96 8.25
C ARG A 278 -21.57 -8.56 9.58
N SER A 279 -22.78 -7.97 9.57
CA SER A 279 -23.50 -7.59 10.79
C SER A 279 -23.97 -8.83 11.56
N GLY A 280 -23.10 -9.43 12.36
CA GLY A 280 -23.46 -10.48 13.33
C GLY A 280 -22.37 -11.52 13.59
N ALA A 281 -21.55 -11.88 12.60
CA ALA A 281 -20.56 -12.95 12.75
C ALA A 281 -19.19 -12.40 13.19
N VAL A 282 -18.70 -12.89 14.32
CA VAL A 282 -17.36 -12.62 14.84
C VAL A 282 -16.34 -13.27 13.92
N VAL A 283 -15.57 -12.48 13.16
CA VAL A 283 -14.34 -12.96 12.54
C VAL A 283 -13.19 -12.57 13.47
N ALA A 284 -12.51 -13.58 13.99
CA ALA A 284 -11.39 -13.44 14.90
C ALA A 284 -10.13 -13.03 14.14
N ASP A 285 -10.07 -11.79 13.65
CA ASP A 285 -8.80 -11.08 13.54
C ASP A 285 -9.04 -9.56 13.46
N ASP A 286 -8.60 -8.84 14.48
CA ASP A 286 -8.70 -7.37 14.63
C ASP A 286 -7.52 -6.68 13.90
N THR A 287 -7.18 -7.15 12.71
CA THR A 287 -6.45 -6.33 11.75
C THR A 287 -7.48 -5.42 11.11
N ALA A 288 -7.22 -4.11 11.02
CA ALA A 288 -8.16 -3.15 10.44
C ALA A 288 -8.57 -3.58 9.01
N GLN A 289 -9.68 -4.31 8.88
CA GLN A 289 -10.13 -4.86 7.61
C GLN A 289 -11.07 -3.85 6.95
N GLY A 290 -10.68 -3.37 5.76
CA GLY A 290 -11.53 -2.54 4.90
C GLY A 290 -10.95 -1.15 4.64
N LEU A 291 -11.84 -0.21 4.32
CA LEU A 291 -11.48 1.09 3.75
C LEU A 291 -10.57 1.92 4.66
N SER A 292 -10.76 1.89 5.99
CA SER A 292 -9.95 2.69 6.92
C SER A 292 -8.46 2.33 6.87
N ARG A 293 -8.14 1.07 6.60
CA ARG A 293 -6.75 0.62 6.46
C ARG A 293 -6.17 1.02 5.11
N VAL A 294 -6.97 0.96 4.05
CA VAL A 294 -6.61 1.49 2.73
C VAL A 294 -6.29 2.98 2.83
N GLU A 295 -7.11 3.75 3.54
CA GLU A 295 -6.84 5.18 3.79
C GLU A 295 -5.59 5.42 4.64
N GLU A 296 -5.37 4.62 5.69
CA GLU A 296 -4.17 4.71 6.52
C GLU A 296 -2.89 4.50 5.70
N LEU A 297 -2.91 3.51 4.79
CA LEU A 297 -1.80 3.21 3.88
C LEU A 297 -1.59 4.32 2.85
N PHE A 298 -2.65 4.79 2.18
CA PHE A 298 -2.52 5.88 1.20
C PHE A 298 -2.10 7.21 1.81
N GLU A 299 -2.42 7.45 3.08
CA GLU A 299 -1.97 8.64 3.80
C GLU A 299 -0.62 8.47 4.49
N ALA A 300 0.02 7.31 4.34
CA ALA A 300 1.28 6.94 5.01
C ALA A 300 1.27 7.23 6.52
N ARG A 301 0.15 6.93 7.19
CA ARG A 301 -0.02 7.17 8.63
C ARG A 301 0.62 6.04 9.44
N SER A 302 1.08 6.37 10.64
CA SER A 302 1.53 5.36 11.60
C SER A 302 0.36 4.47 12.03
N PRO A 303 0.48 3.14 11.94
CA PRO A 303 -0.60 2.23 12.28
C PRO A 303 -0.80 2.15 13.80
N LYS A 304 -2.06 2.03 14.26
CA LYS A 304 -2.38 1.89 15.70
C LYS A 304 -1.83 0.60 16.31
N GLY A 305 -1.81 -0.49 15.54
CA GLY A 305 -1.32 -1.80 15.93
C GLY A 305 0.05 -2.11 15.32
N GLN A 306 1.02 -1.19 15.46
CA GLN A 306 2.33 -1.34 14.82
C GLN A 306 3.04 -2.65 15.19
N ALA A 307 3.59 -3.33 14.19
CA ALA A 307 4.48 -4.47 14.37
C ALA A 307 5.91 -4.00 14.64
N TYR A 308 6.64 -4.75 15.47
CA TYR A 308 8.07 -4.55 15.64
C TYR A 308 8.81 -5.10 14.42
N LEU A 309 9.79 -4.36 13.92
CA LEU A 309 10.64 -4.75 12.80
C LEU A 309 12.07 -4.98 13.30
N ALA A 310 12.82 -5.83 12.60
CA ALA A 310 14.25 -5.95 12.83
C ALA A 310 14.99 -4.76 12.22
N ASP A 311 15.74 -3.99 13.00
CA ASP A 311 16.58 -2.91 12.52
C ASP A 311 17.82 -3.41 11.76
N ILE A 312 18.27 -4.63 12.06
CA ILE A 312 19.46 -5.24 11.47
C ILE A 312 19.19 -6.67 11.00
N SER A 313 19.92 -7.10 9.97
CA SER A 313 19.95 -8.50 9.52
C SER A 313 20.85 -9.34 10.43
N GLY A 314 20.39 -10.52 10.85
CA GLY A 314 21.14 -11.32 11.82
C GLY A 314 20.40 -12.58 12.27
N VAL A 315 20.92 -13.21 13.32
CA VAL A 315 20.21 -14.29 14.03
C VAL A 315 19.43 -13.67 15.20
N ALA A 316 18.15 -13.97 15.27
CA ALA A 316 17.27 -13.53 16.35
C ALA A 316 17.28 -14.57 17.48
N ASN A 317 17.56 -14.12 18.69
CA ASN A 317 17.38 -14.89 19.91
C ASN A 317 16.18 -14.36 20.69
N THR A 318 15.31 -15.24 21.15
CA THR A 318 14.05 -14.85 21.78
C THR A 318 13.86 -15.56 23.11
N TRP A 319 13.55 -14.81 24.18
CA TRP A 319 13.20 -15.38 25.48
C TRP A 319 12.16 -14.53 26.21
N GLU A 320 11.51 -15.10 27.22
CA GLU A 320 10.56 -14.38 28.07
C GLU A 320 11.27 -13.79 29.29
N GLU A 321 11.01 -12.52 29.58
CA GLU A 321 11.51 -11.81 30.75
C GLU A 321 10.34 -11.07 31.43
N GLY A 322 9.76 -11.69 32.47
CA GLY A 322 8.58 -11.15 33.15
C GLY A 322 7.33 -11.26 32.27
N ASP A 323 6.70 -10.12 31.95
CA ASP A 323 5.50 -10.02 31.10
C ASP A 323 5.84 -9.52 29.68
N GLN A 324 7.11 -9.67 29.28
CA GLN A 324 7.64 -9.21 28.00
C GLN A 324 8.42 -10.32 27.29
N TYR A 325 8.32 -10.33 25.97
CA TYR A 325 9.22 -11.05 25.08
C TYR A 325 10.42 -10.16 24.79
N ILE A 326 11.62 -10.70 25.01
CA ILE A 326 12.85 -10.06 24.58
C ILE A 326 13.29 -10.70 23.27
N VAL A 327 13.53 -9.86 22.27
CA VAL A 327 14.14 -10.28 21.01
C VAL A 327 15.48 -9.62 20.89
N GLN A 328 16.54 -10.40 20.73
CA GLN A 328 17.89 -9.90 20.50
C GLN A 328 18.36 -10.35 19.13
N VAL A 329 18.55 -9.41 18.21
CA VAL A 329 19.10 -9.70 16.89
C VAL A 329 20.60 -9.43 16.92
N THR A 330 21.39 -10.44 16.57
CA THR A 330 22.85 -10.34 16.49
C THR A 330 23.27 -10.38 15.03
N ALA A 331 23.99 -9.36 14.56
CA ALA A 331 24.38 -9.27 13.15
C ALA A 331 25.22 -10.48 12.67
N ASN A 332 24.93 -10.92 11.44
CA ASN A 332 25.66 -12.02 10.82
C ASN A 332 27.09 -11.61 10.45
N ASP A 333 27.24 -10.41 9.90
CA ASP A 333 28.49 -9.96 9.31
C ASP A 333 29.06 -8.71 10.00
N ARG A 334 30.40 -8.67 10.03
CA ARG A 334 31.19 -7.49 10.36
C ARG A 334 31.47 -6.78 9.04
N GLU A 335 30.56 -5.92 8.58
CA GLU A 335 30.83 -5.14 7.37
C GLU A 335 32.15 -4.40 7.54
N LYS A 336 33.07 -4.64 6.61
CA LYS A 336 34.40 -4.01 6.60
C LYS A 336 34.27 -2.65 5.93
N VAL A 337 34.84 -1.62 6.54
CA VAL A 337 34.95 -0.31 5.89
C VAL A 337 36.30 -0.22 5.20
N GLU A 338 36.28 0.02 3.90
CA GLU A 338 37.47 0.29 3.10
C GLU A 338 37.63 1.81 2.94
N LEU A 339 38.74 2.34 3.45
CA LEU A 339 39.12 3.74 3.33
C LEU A 339 40.25 3.85 2.31
N ALA A 340 39.97 4.39 1.13
CA ALA A 340 41.00 4.60 0.10
C ALA A 340 42.07 5.60 0.60
N LEU A 341 43.34 5.27 0.36
CA LEU A 341 44.45 6.10 0.84
C LEU A 341 44.59 7.38 0.01
N ASP A 342 44.18 7.42 -1.26
CA ASP A 342 44.18 8.60 -2.15
C ASP A 342 45.43 9.50 -2.05
N GLY A 343 46.62 8.92 -1.92
CA GLY A 343 47.89 9.66 -1.78
C GLY A 343 48.31 10.03 -0.35
N ARG A 344 47.51 9.66 0.66
CA ARG A 344 47.81 9.82 2.09
C ARG A 344 48.75 8.71 2.58
N THR A 345 49.62 9.03 3.53
CA THR A 345 50.48 8.07 4.23
C THR A 345 49.74 7.48 5.42
N ALA A 346 49.72 6.14 5.53
CA ALA A 346 49.09 5.47 6.67
C ALA A 346 49.89 5.71 7.95
N GLN A 347 49.21 6.14 9.01
CA GLN A 347 49.83 6.40 10.32
C GLN A 347 49.77 5.21 11.27
N ILE A 348 49.04 4.16 10.89
CA ILE A 348 48.81 2.96 11.70
C ILE A 348 49.50 1.73 11.09
N ALA A 349 49.86 0.76 11.94
CA ALA A 349 50.43 -0.52 11.51
C ALA A 349 49.33 -1.51 11.11
N SER A 350 49.56 -2.33 10.08
CA SER A 350 48.61 -3.38 9.69
C SER A 350 48.37 -4.37 10.85
N GLY A 351 47.10 -4.59 11.20
CA GLY A 351 46.65 -5.42 12.31
C GLY A 351 46.39 -4.66 13.62
N SER A 352 46.51 -3.34 13.66
CA SER A 352 46.25 -2.53 14.85
C SER A 352 44.75 -2.38 15.15
N ASP A 353 44.39 -2.38 16.44
CA ASP A 353 43.06 -1.98 16.88
C ASP A 353 42.94 -0.45 16.80
N VAL A 354 41.88 0.05 16.14
CA VAL A 354 41.56 1.47 15.97
C VAL A 354 40.22 1.79 16.63
N ALA A 355 40.09 2.96 17.24
CA ALA A 355 38.85 3.50 17.78
C ALA A 355 38.19 4.50 16.81
N ILE A 356 36.90 4.77 17.01
CA ILE A 356 36.19 5.83 16.28
C ILE A 356 36.90 7.16 16.56
N GLY A 357 37.32 7.87 15.52
CA GLY A 357 38.02 9.14 15.66
C GLY A 357 39.55 9.06 15.53
N ASP A 358 40.15 7.86 15.46
CA ASP A 358 41.59 7.71 15.26
C ASP A 358 42.00 8.05 13.83
N VAL A 359 43.11 8.78 13.68
CA VAL A 359 43.68 9.11 12.36
C VAL A 359 44.38 7.88 11.80
N VAL A 360 43.83 7.32 10.72
CA VAL A 360 44.36 6.12 10.06
C VAL A 360 45.35 6.46 8.94
N ALA A 361 45.21 7.62 8.29
CA ALA A 361 46.16 8.14 7.29
C ALA A 361 46.12 9.68 7.22
N SER A 362 47.21 10.33 6.80
CA SER A 362 47.23 11.79 6.54
C SER A 362 48.18 12.17 5.40
N GLU A 363 48.05 13.39 4.88
CA GLU A 363 49.03 13.97 3.96
C GLU A 363 50.26 14.52 4.71
N ASP A 364 51.33 14.85 3.97
CA ASP A 364 52.57 15.39 4.52
C ASP A 364 52.30 16.70 5.30
N GLY A 365 52.59 16.68 6.61
CA GLY A 365 52.36 17.83 7.51
C GLY A 365 51.11 17.71 8.40
N GLY A 366 50.29 16.67 8.24
CA GLY A 366 49.12 16.41 9.09
C GLY A 366 47.81 17.02 8.56
N ASP A 367 47.83 17.58 7.36
CA ASP A 367 46.62 18.07 6.68
C ASP A 367 45.79 16.89 6.12
N ASN A 368 44.47 17.10 6.01
CA ASN A 368 43.49 16.15 5.45
C ASN A 368 43.50 14.75 6.10
N PRO A 369 43.32 14.63 7.43
CA PRO A 369 43.37 13.35 8.13
C PRO A 369 42.20 12.44 7.75
N LEU A 370 42.52 11.21 7.36
CA LEU A 370 41.60 10.12 7.19
C LEU A 370 41.34 9.49 8.55
N VAL A 371 40.10 9.55 9.02
CA VAL A 371 39.72 9.16 10.37
C VAL A 371 38.92 7.85 10.34
N ALA A 372 39.14 6.96 11.31
CA ALA A 372 38.39 5.72 11.45
C ALA A 372 36.90 6.02 11.78
N PRO A 373 35.96 5.63 10.91
CA PRO A 373 34.52 5.82 11.15
C PRO A 373 33.94 4.80 12.12
N MET A 374 34.67 3.71 12.41
CA MET A 374 34.25 2.63 13.31
C MET A 374 35.44 2.05 14.07
N ALA A 375 35.17 1.49 15.25
CA ALA A 375 36.18 0.79 16.04
C ALA A 375 36.36 -0.65 15.52
N GLY A 376 37.60 -1.08 15.31
CA GLY A 376 37.88 -2.38 14.70
C GLY A 376 39.36 -2.67 14.53
N LYS A 377 39.67 -3.80 13.89
CA LYS A 377 41.03 -4.10 13.44
C LYS A 377 41.27 -3.54 12.07
N ALA A 378 42.27 -2.68 11.94
CA ALA A 378 42.69 -2.09 10.68
C ALA A 378 43.74 -2.97 9.99
N GLU A 379 43.48 -3.41 8.77
CA GLU A 379 44.44 -4.05 7.87
C GLU A 379 44.85 -3.06 6.78
N LEU A 380 46.16 -2.93 6.56
CA LEU A 380 46.70 -2.04 5.53
C LEU A 380 46.91 -2.80 4.22
N THR A 381 46.42 -2.24 3.11
CA THR A 381 46.76 -2.65 1.74
C THR A 381 47.45 -1.50 1.01
N ASP A 382 48.07 -1.77 -0.15
CA ASP A 382 48.79 -0.75 -0.95
C ASP A 382 47.90 0.42 -1.41
N LYS A 383 46.58 0.27 -1.34
CA LYS A 383 45.59 1.26 -1.83
C LYS A 383 44.56 1.71 -0.79
N ALA A 384 44.37 0.98 0.30
CA ALA A 384 43.32 1.27 1.28
C ALA A 384 43.63 0.75 2.70
N VAL A 385 42.99 1.36 3.69
CA VAL A 385 42.89 0.85 5.07
C VAL A 385 41.55 0.13 5.21
N ILE A 386 41.57 -1.16 5.55
CA ILE A 386 40.36 -1.97 5.75
C ILE A 386 40.12 -2.14 7.25
N ILE A 387 39.04 -1.57 7.78
CA ILE A 387 38.68 -1.71 9.20
C ILE A 387 37.63 -2.81 9.35
N THR A 388 37.94 -3.85 10.13
CA THR A 388 37.01 -4.94 10.46
C THR A 388 36.50 -4.78 11.90
N PRO A 389 35.18 -4.61 12.13
CA PRO A 389 34.62 -4.46 13.47
C PRO A 389 34.99 -5.59 14.44
N THR A 390 35.34 -5.28 15.69
CA THR A 390 35.69 -6.30 16.70
C THR A 390 34.46 -6.87 17.41
N ALA A 391 33.41 -6.06 17.59
CA ALA A 391 32.15 -6.47 18.19
C ALA A 391 31.06 -6.67 17.12
N LYS A 392 30.20 -7.68 17.31
CA LYS A 392 28.97 -7.80 16.51
C LYS A 392 27.97 -6.77 17.02
N SER A 393 27.29 -6.08 16.11
CA SER A 393 26.15 -5.24 16.51
C SER A 393 25.03 -6.14 17.03
N VAL A 394 24.43 -5.71 18.13
CA VAL A 394 23.32 -6.40 18.79
C VAL A 394 22.24 -5.37 19.03
N VAL A 395 21.02 -5.66 18.58
CA VAL A 395 19.83 -4.84 18.85
C VAL A 395 18.87 -5.67 19.69
N ARG A 396 18.41 -5.10 20.81
CA ARG A 396 17.47 -5.73 21.75
C ARG A 396 16.13 -4.99 21.69
N TYR A 397 15.05 -5.74 21.51
CA TYR A 397 13.67 -5.26 21.51
C TYR A 397 12.95 -5.80 22.75
N GLU A 398 12.21 -4.94 23.43
CA GLU A 398 11.32 -5.29 24.53
C GLU A 398 9.89 -5.26 24.00
N ILE A 399 9.31 -6.45 23.84
CA ILE A 399 8.00 -6.65 23.20
C ILE A 399 6.98 -7.04 24.27
N PRO A 400 5.85 -6.34 24.39
CA PRO A 400 4.81 -6.69 25.37
C PRO A 400 4.26 -8.10 25.17
N GLY A 401 3.97 -8.83 26.27
CA GLY A 401 3.47 -10.22 26.22
C GLY A 401 2.15 -10.44 25.47
N PHE A 402 1.34 -9.40 25.28
CA PHE A 402 0.11 -9.48 24.48
C PHE A 402 0.34 -9.48 22.96
N LYS A 403 1.57 -9.18 22.48
CA LYS A 403 1.94 -9.25 21.07
C LYS A 403 2.34 -10.68 20.72
N GLN A 404 1.83 -11.17 19.59
CA GLN A 404 2.17 -12.50 19.10
C GLN A 404 3.47 -12.44 18.29
N MET A 405 4.43 -13.28 18.65
CA MET A 405 5.69 -13.44 17.93
C MET A 405 5.50 -14.18 16.60
N LEU A 406 6.12 -13.68 15.53
CA LEU A 406 6.14 -14.34 14.21
C LEU A 406 7.43 -15.12 13.95
N ILE A 407 8.49 -14.80 14.69
CA ILE A 407 9.79 -15.47 14.62
C ILE A 407 10.00 -16.42 15.81
N LYS A 408 10.89 -17.38 15.64
CA LYS A 408 11.33 -18.33 16.67
C LYS A 408 12.77 -18.05 17.08
N ASP A 409 13.16 -18.57 18.24
CA ASP A 409 14.54 -18.53 18.71
C ASP A 409 15.47 -19.24 17.72
N GLY A 410 16.51 -18.54 17.28
CA GLY A 410 17.49 -19.03 16.30
C GLY A 410 17.14 -18.72 14.84
N ASP A 411 16.02 -18.05 14.55
CA ASP A 411 15.65 -17.69 13.19
C ASP A 411 16.61 -16.62 12.62
N SER A 412 16.95 -16.75 11.33
CA SER A 412 17.65 -15.69 10.60
C SER A 412 16.65 -14.65 10.16
N VAL A 413 16.89 -13.39 10.53
CA VAL A 413 16.05 -12.24 10.17
C VAL A 413 16.80 -11.27 9.26
N VAL A 414 16.06 -10.59 8.39
CA VAL A 414 16.57 -9.51 7.55
C VAL A 414 16.13 -8.16 8.12
N ALA A 415 16.92 -7.10 7.96
CA ALA A 415 16.50 -5.74 8.30
C ALA A 415 15.15 -5.40 7.65
N GLY A 416 14.24 -4.79 8.42
CA GLY A 416 12.84 -4.53 8.08
C GLY A 416 11.90 -5.73 8.17
N GLN A 417 12.38 -6.93 8.50
CA GLN A 417 11.51 -8.10 8.67
C GLN A 417 10.62 -7.94 9.90
N ARG A 418 9.35 -8.33 9.75
CA ARG A 418 8.34 -8.27 10.81
C ARG A 418 8.64 -9.31 11.90
N LEU A 419 8.77 -8.87 13.15
CA LEU A 419 9.03 -9.70 14.32
C LEU A 419 7.74 -10.15 15.03
N THR A 420 6.70 -9.31 15.00
CA THR A 420 5.41 -9.54 15.70
C THR A 420 4.22 -9.40 14.77
N ASN A 421 3.06 -9.87 15.22
CA ASN A 421 1.79 -9.51 14.59
C ASN A 421 1.55 -7.98 14.61
N GLY A 422 0.72 -7.52 13.68
CA GLY A 422 0.39 -6.11 13.49
C GLY A 422 0.84 -5.55 12.13
N SER A 423 0.51 -4.28 11.93
CA SER A 423 0.79 -3.55 10.69
C SER A 423 2.18 -2.93 10.70
N ILE A 424 2.89 -2.99 9.59
CA ILE A 424 4.18 -2.33 9.41
C ILE A 424 3.98 -0.83 9.20
N ASN A 425 4.83 -0.01 9.83
CA ASN A 425 4.94 1.42 9.57
C ASN A 425 5.76 1.66 8.30
N LEU A 426 5.19 2.41 7.36
CA LEU A 426 5.80 2.60 6.04
C LEU A 426 7.10 3.43 6.08
N HIS A 427 7.22 4.37 7.02
CA HIS A 427 8.43 5.18 7.16
C HIS A 427 9.60 4.35 7.69
N ASP A 428 9.34 3.47 8.67
CA ASP A 428 10.34 2.56 9.22
C ASP A 428 10.77 1.55 8.14
N LEU A 429 9.81 0.99 7.40
CA LEU A 429 10.10 0.07 6.29
C LEU A 429 10.93 0.74 5.20
N MET A 430 10.62 1.99 4.85
CA MET A 430 11.36 2.75 3.86
C MET A 430 12.79 3.04 4.31
N HIS A 431 12.99 3.33 5.59
CA HIS A 431 14.32 3.55 6.14
C HIS A 431 15.16 2.26 6.16
N LEU A 432 14.54 1.12 6.49
CA LEU A 432 15.24 -0.16 6.69
C LEU A 432 15.45 -0.96 5.38
N GLN A 433 14.50 -0.91 4.44
CA GLN A 433 14.52 -1.74 3.21
C GLN A 433 14.46 -0.92 1.91
N GLY A 434 14.23 0.39 1.98
CA GLY A 434 14.17 1.26 0.81
C GLY A 434 12.82 1.25 0.08
N VAL A 435 12.85 1.75 -1.16
CA VAL A 435 11.65 2.12 -1.92
C VAL A 435 10.86 0.91 -2.41
N GLU A 436 11.50 -0.01 -3.13
CA GLU A 436 10.80 -1.12 -3.78
C GLU A 436 10.09 -2.04 -2.76
N PRO A 437 10.70 -2.46 -1.64
CA PRO A 437 10.00 -3.27 -0.63
C PRO A 437 8.84 -2.53 0.03
N THR A 438 8.97 -1.22 0.23
CA THR A 438 7.89 -0.38 0.78
C THR A 438 6.72 -0.30 -0.20
N GLN A 439 6.99 -0.07 -1.49
CA GLN A 439 5.97 -0.09 -2.54
C GLN A 439 5.27 -1.44 -2.62
N ARG A 440 6.02 -2.54 -2.64
CA ARG A 440 5.46 -3.90 -2.65
C ARG A 440 4.56 -4.16 -1.46
N TYR A 441 4.96 -3.73 -0.26
CA TYR A 441 4.14 -3.90 0.94
C TYR A 441 2.81 -3.13 0.85
N ILE A 442 2.84 -1.86 0.40
CA ILE A 442 1.62 -1.06 0.18
C ILE A 442 0.70 -1.76 -0.84
N MET A 443 1.30 -2.23 -1.95
CA MET A 443 0.58 -2.95 -3.01
C MET A 443 -0.13 -4.19 -2.46
N ASN A 444 0.61 -5.07 -1.78
CA ASN A 444 0.10 -6.35 -1.29
C ASN A 444 -0.98 -6.18 -0.23
N GLU A 445 -0.80 -5.24 0.71
CA GLU A 445 -1.80 -5.00 1.77
C GLU A 445 -3.12 -4.49 1.18
N ILE A 446 -3.06 -3.52 0.27
CA ILE A 446 -4.27 -2.96 -0.33
C ILE A 446 -4.94 -3.99 -1.24
N LEU A 447 -4.19 -4.65 -2.13
CA LEU A 447 -4.74 -5.69 -3.01
C LEU A 447 -5.35 -6.84 -2.20
N GLY A 448 -4.71 -7.27 -1.11
CA GLY A 448 -5.26 -8.29 -0.21
C GLY A 448 -6.58 -7.88 0.44
N ILE A 449 -6.74 -6.61 0.81
CA ILE A 449 -8.01 -6.09 1.36
C ILE A 449 -9.12 -6.11 0.31
N PHE A 450 -8.84 -5.72 -0.94
CA PHE A 450 -9.82 -5.76 -2.03
C PHE A 450 -10.15 -7.21 -2.44
N ALA A 451 -9.14 -8.05 -2.63
CA ALA A 451 -9.30 -9.45 -3.01
C ALA A 451 -10.04 -10.27 -1.94
N GLY A 452 -9.77 -10.01 -0.65
CA GLY A 452 -10.50 -10.60 0.48
C GLY A 452 -11.99 -10.23 0.52
N GLN A 453 -12.42 -9.25 -0.28
CA GLN A 453 -13.82 -8.87 -0.47
C GLN A 453 -14.38 -9.27 -1.84
N GLY A 454 -13.65 -10.10 -2.59
CA GLY A 454 -14.05 -10.56 -3.92
C GLY A 454 -13.88 -9.51 -5.01
N GLN A 455 -13.19 -8.40 -4.74
CA GLN A 455 -12.92 -7.35 -5.72
C GLN A 455 -11.50 -7.50 -6.25
N ASN A 456 -11.37 -8.02 -7.47
CA ASN A 456 -10.08 -8.17 -8.12
C ASN A 456 -9.72 -6.91 -8.90
N ILE A 457 -8.93 -6.04 -8.27
CA ILE A 457 -8.38 -4.83 -8.91
C ILE A 457 -7.05 -5.18 -9.58
N SER A 458 -6.82 -4.68 -10.79
CA SER A 458 -5.52 -4.80 -11.45
C SER A 458 -4.45 -4.02 -10.70
N ASP A 459 -3.33 -4.67 -10.39
CA ASP A 459 -2.11 -4.08 -9.83
C ASP A 459 -1.71 -2.78 -10.56
N LYS A 460 -1.94 -2.70 -11.88
CA LYS A 460 -1.65 -1.53 -12.73
C LYS A 460 -2.18 -0.24 -12.14
N HIS A 461 -3.41 -0.26 -11.65
CA HIS A 461 -4.06 0.93 -11.12
C HIS A 461 -3.41 1.37 -9.81
N LEU A 462 -3.12 0.43 -8.93
CA LEU A 462 -2.51 0.75 -7.64
C LEU A 462 -1.06 1.20 -7.78
N GLU A 463 -0.31 0.63 -8.74
CA GLU A 463 1.05 1.08 -9.08
C GLU A 463 1.08 2.57 -9.43
N ILE A 464 0.08 3.09 -10.14
CA ILE A 464 0.01 4.52 -10.48
C ILE A 464 -0.15 5.40 -9.24
N ILE A 465 -1.01 5.01 -8.31
CA ILE A 465 -1.20 5.76 -7.07
C ILE A 465 0.04 5.67 -6.19
N VAL A 466 0.61 4.48 -6.03
CA VAL A 466 1.81 4.27 -5.23
C VAL A 466 2.99 5.04 -5.83
N ARG A 467 3.16 5.06 -7.16
CA ARG A 467 4.15 5.90 -7.85
C ARG A 467 4.04 7.36 -7.42
N GLN A 468 2.82 7.89 -7.28
CA GLN A 468 2.59 9.27 -6.86
C GLN A 468 2.90 9.54 -5.38
N MET A 469 2.80 8.53 -4.51
CA MET A 469 3.24 8.65 -3.10
C MET A 469 4.77 8.84 -2.98
N PHE A 470 5.53 8.43 -4.00
CA PHE A 470 6.99 8.56 -4.10
C PHE A 470 7.43 9.62 -5.15
N SER A 471 6.54 10.53 -5.57
CA SER A 471 6.83 11.53 -6.61
C SER A 471 7.69 12.72 -6.14
N ARG A 472 7.86 12.86 -4.82
CA ARG A 472 8.60 13.97 -4.20
C ARG A 472 9.93 13.50 -3.60
N VAL A 473 10.89 14.42 -3.61
CA VAL A 473 12.22 14.24 -3.02
C VAL A 473 12.56 15.44 -2.16
N GLN A 474 13.42 15.22 -1.17
CA GLN A 474 14.00 16.27 -0.36
C GLN A 474 15.41 16.59 -0.84
N ILE A 475 15.75 17.86 -1.02
CA ILE A 475 17.11 18.25 -1.39
C ILE A 475 18.05 18.03 -0.19
N GLU A 476 19.05 17.18 -0.35
CA GLU A 476 20.12 16.98 0.64
C GLU A 476 21.24 18.00 0.41
N ASP A 477 21.68 18.13 -0.84
CA ASP A 477 22.70 19.07 -1.26
C ASP A 477 22.21 19.76 -2.54
N ALA A 478 22.16 21.09 -2.52
CA ALA A 478 21.69 21.88 -3.64
C ALA A 478 22.67 21.85 -4.83
N GLY A 479 23.96 21.54 -4.61
CA GLY A 479 24.99 21.68 -5.63
C GLY A 479 24.99 23.09 -6.21
N ASP A 480 25.04 23.20 -7.54
CA ASP A 480 24.93 24.47 -8.27
C ASP A 480 23.50 24.78 -8.76
N SER A 481 22.48 24.09 -8.23
CA SER A 481 21.08 24.30 -8.58
C SER A 481 20.46 25.53 -7.89
N GLU A 482 19.25 25.90 -8.31
CA GLU A 482 18.47 26.97 -7.67
C GLU A 482 17.74 26.52 -6.39
N PHE A 483 17.83 25.23 -6.04
CA PHE A 483 17.14 24.69 -4.87
C PHE A 483 17.85 25.02 -3.56
N VAL A 484 17.12 24.91 -2.45
CA VAL A 484 17.68 25.04 -1.10
C VAL A 484 17.72 23.68 -0.42
N THR A 485 18.80 23.40 0.33
CA THR A 485 18.89 22.21 1.17
C THR A 485 17.69 22.13 2.12
N GLY A 486 17.01 20.99 2.11
CA GLY A 486 15.79 20.71 2.88
C GLY A 486 14.49 20.94 2.10
N ASP A 487 14.53 21.56 0.93
CA ASP A 487 13.34 21.77 0.09
C ASP A 487 12.70 20.45 -0.34
N VAL A 488 11.37 20.44 -0.43
CA VAL A 488 10.59 19.31 -0.96
C VAL A 488 10.06 19.67 -2.34
N VAL A 489 10.55 18.97 -3.37
CA VAL A 489 10.30 19.28 -4.78
C VAL A 489 9.89 18.03 -5.57
N SER A 490 9.32 18.20 -6.77
CA SER A 490 9.05 17.07 -7.68
C SER A 490 10.35 16.42 -8.13
N LYS A 491 10.32 15.10 -8.31
CA LYS A 491 11.37 14.36 -9.03
C LYS A 491 11.62 14.94 -10.42
N LEU A 492 10.56 15.35 -11.11
CA LEU A 492 10.65 15.95 -12.44
C LEU A 492 11.48 17.24 -12.42
N ALA A 493 11.16 18.17 -11.53
CA ALA A 493 11.90 19.43 -11.44
C ALA A 493 13.39 19.22 -11.13
N VAL A 494 13.72 18.26 -10.26
CA VAL A 494 15.11 17.92 -9.95
C VAL A 494 15.81 17.26 -11.13
N ALA A 495 15.13 16.35 -11.83
CA ALA A 495 15.69 15.69 -13.01
C ALA A 495 16.02 16.70 -14.11
N ASP A 496 15.08 17.59 -14.46
CA ASP A 496 15.28 18.62 -15.48
C ASP A 496 16.41 19.59 -15.07
N ALA A 497 16.46 20.00 -13.80
CA ALA A 497 17.52 20.88 -13.29
C ALA A 497 18.89 20.19 -13.34
N ASN A 498 18.98 18.93 -12.92
CA ASN A 498 20.23 18.17 -12.92
C ASN A 498 20.72 17.89 -14.34
N GLU A 499 19.83 17.59 -15.28
CA GLU A 499 20.18 17.42 -16.70
C GLU A 499 20.81 18.70 -17.27
N ALA A 500 20.20 19.86 -16.99
CA ALA A 500 20.74 21.16 -17.40
C ALA A 500 22.11 21.49 -16.76
N LEU A 501 22.29 21.15 -15.48
CA LEU A 501 23.55 21.36 -14.76
C LEU A 501 24.67 20.46 -15.29
N ILE A 502 24.37 19.19 -15.54
CA ILE A 502 25.31 18.23 -16.11
C ILE A 502 25.74 18.67 -17.52
N ALA A 503 24.79 19.12 -18.35
CA ALA A 503 25.10 19.67 -19.67
C ALA A 503 26.00 20.92 -19.60
N ALA A 504 25.88 21.71 -18.53
CA ALA A 504 26.72 22.86 -18.24
C ALA A 504 28.04 22.51 -17.50
N GLY A 505 28.30 21.23 -17.19
CA GLY A 505 29.48 20.78 -16.45
C GLY A 505 29.51 21.20 -14.97
N LYS A 506 28.35 21.52 -14.39
CA LYS A 506 28.18 21.95 -13.00
C LYS A 506 27.81 20.80 -12.06
N GLN A 507 27.85 21.02 -10.75
CA GLN A 507 27.49 20.01 -9.77
C GLN A 507 25.95 19.83 -9.67
N PRO A 508 25.42 18.62 -9.90
CA PRO A 508 23.99 18.35 -9.76
C PRO A 508 23.56 18.32 -8.28
N ALA A 509 22.28 18.59 -8.03
CA ALA A 509 21.68 18.49 -6.71
C ALA A 509 21.54 17.01 -6.28
N LYS A 510 21.85 16.73 -5.02
CA LYS A 510 21.62 15.43 -4.38
C LYS A 510 20.31 15.44 -3.60
N VAL A 511 19.61 14.33 -3.63
CA VAL A 511 18.27 14.24 -3.06
C VAL A 511 18.06 12.96 -2.25
N ASN A 512 17.22 13.09 -1.23
CA ASN A 512 16.69 11.99 -0.45
C ASN A 512 15.26 11.69 -0.90
N GLN A 513 14.97 10.42 -1.16
CA GLN A 513 13.63 9.98 -1.53
C GLN A 513 12.67 10.17 -0.36
N LEU A 514 11.51 10.78 -0.61
CA LEU A 514 10.43 10.89 0.38
C LEU A 514 9.27 9.94 0.04
N LEU A 515 8.59 9.48 1.10
CA LEU A 515 7.26 8.90 1.05
C LEU A 515 6.28 9.91 1.63
N LEU A 516 5.28 10.31 0.85
CA LEU A 516 4.23 11.21 1.29
C LEU A 516 2.86 10.56 1.08
N GLY A 517 1.95 10.78 2.03
CA GLY A 517 0.53 10.45 1.84
C GLY A 517 -0.08 11.24 0.69
N ILE A 518 -1.11 10.68 0.05
CA ILE A 518 -1.75 11.26 -1.15
C ILE A 518 -2.25 12.71 -0.94
N THR A 519 -2.73 13.06 0.26
CA THR A 519 -3.16 14.44 0.55
C THR A 519 -1.97 15.41 0.54
N LYS A 520 -0.84 15.03 1.16
CA LYS A 520 0.34 15.88 1.20
C LYS A 520 1.03 15.94 -0.17
N ALA A 521 1.02 14.83 -0.91
CA ALA A 521 1.54 14.78 -2.28
C ALA A 521 0.77 15.72 -3.22
N SER A 522 -0.57 15.68 -3.21
CA SER A 522 -1.42 16.54 -4.04
C SER A 522 -1.27 18.03 -3.75
N LEU A 523 -1.10 18.44 -2.48
CA LEU A 523 -0.85 19.84 -2.11
C LEU A 523 0.52 20.38 -2.58
N SER A 524 1.43 19.49 -2.92
CA SER A 524 2.77 19.83 -3.40
C SER A 524 2.88 19.82 -4.93
N THR A 525 1.76 19.74 -5.66
CA THR A 525 1.78 19.82 -7.14
C THR A 525 2.43 21.10 -7.65
N ASP A 526 3.01 21.02 -8.84
CA ASP A 526 3.75 22.11 -9.46
C ASP A 526 2.78 23.18 -10.02
N SER A 527 1.53 22.79 -10.35
CA SER A 527 0.45 23.72 -10.66
C SER A 527 -0.22 24.27 -9.41
N PHE A 528 -0.13 25.59 -9.22
CA PHE A 528 -0.87 26.23 -8.14
C PHE A 528 -2.38 26.29 -8.41
N LEU A 529 -2.83 26.32 -9.68
CA LEU A 529 -4.25 26.29 -10.04
C LEU A 529 -4.90 24.97 -9.64
N SER A 530 -4.23 23.85 -9.91
CA SER A 530 -4.69 22.54 -9.50
C SER A 530 -4.69 22.38 -7.98
N ALA A 531 -3.58 22.75 -7.31
CA ALA A 531 -3.51 22.71 -5.85
C ALA A 531 -4.60 23.55 -5.17
N ALA A 532 -4.83 24.79 -5.64
CA ALA A 532 -5.79 25.72 -5.07
C ALA A 532 -7.25 25.23 -5.17
N SER A 533 -7.56 24.41 -6.17
CA SER A 533 -8.89 23.81 -6.35
C SER A 533 -9.16 22.61 -5.44
N PHE A 534 -8.12 22.04 -4.80
CA PHE A 534 -8.24 20.86 -3.95
C PHE A 534 -8.58 21.21 -2.49
N GLN A 535 -7.64 21.86 -1.79
CA GLN A 535 -7.70 22.28 -0.37
C GLN A 535 -6.76 23.47 -0.12
N ASP A 536 -6.92 24.13 1.03
CA ASP A 536 -6.05 25.23 1.48
C ASP A 536 -5.87 26.38 0.45
N THR A 537 -6.91 26.67 -0.34
CA THR A 537 -6.90 27.63 -1.45
C THR A 537 -6.21 28.95 -1.11
N THR A 538 -6.53 29.57 0.03
CA THR A 538 -5.93 30.84 0.46
C THR A 538 -4.41 30.73 0.64
N ARG A 539 -3.94 29.66 1.27
CA ARG A 539 -2.51 29.43 1.52
C ARG A 539 -1.76 29.20 0.20
N VAL A 540 -2.35 28.40 -0.70
CA VAL A 540 -1.76 28.11 -2.02
C VAL A 540 -1.64 29.39 -2.85
N LEU A 541 -2.70 30.20 -2.93
CA LEU A 541 -2.71 31.43 -3.71
C LEU A 541 -1.77 32.50 -3.15
N ILE A 542 -1.71 32.66 -1.82
CA ILE A 542 -0.74 33.57 -1.19
C ILE A 542 0.68 33.13 -1.53
N GLY A 543 0.99 31.84 -1.38
CA GLY A 543 2.31 31.30 -1.71
C GLY A 543 2.68 31.51 -3.18
N ALA A 544 1.75 31.29 -4.11
CA ALA A 544 1.97 31.53 -5.54
C ALA A 544 2.20 33.02 -5.85
N ALA A 545 1.40 33.91 -5.24
CA ALA A 545 1.53 35.36 -5.43
C ALA A 545 2.86 35.91 -4.87
N THR A 546 3.29 35.44 -3.69
CA THR A 546 4.54 35.92 -3.08
C THR A 546 5.79 35.41 -3.79
N SER A 547 5.72 34.22 -4.41
CA SER A 547 6.83 33.63 -5.17
C SER A 547 6.79 33.94 -6.67
N GLY A 548 5.75 34.62 -7.16
CA GLY A 548 5.59 34.92 -8.58
C GLY A 548 5.52 33.68 -9.46
N ARG A 549 4.91 32.59 -8.97
CA ARG A 549 4.84 31.31 -9.70
C ARG A 549 4.08 31.45 -11.01
N VAL A 550 4.60 30.83 -12.05
CA VAL A 550 3.97 30.70 -13.37
C VAL A 550 3.45 29.28 -13.51
N ASP A 551 2.16 29.13 -13.85
CA ASP A 551 1.55 27.83 -14.12
C ASP A 551 1.76 27.43 -15.57
N LYS A 552 2.31 26.23 -15.81
CA LYS A 552 2.61 25.72 -17.15
C LYS A 552 1.47 24.94 -17.79
N LEU A 553 0.36 24.71 -17.08
CA LEU A 553 -0.85 24.08 -17.62
C LEU A 553 -0.63 22.68 -18.23
N PHE A 554 0.28 21.89 -17.66
CA PHE A 554 0.55 20.52 -18.14
C PHE A 554 -0.50 19.49 -17.68
N GLY A 555 -1.26 19.81 -16.62
CA GLY A 555 -2.22 18.89 -16.04
C GLY A 555 -3.60 18.96 -16.69
N LEU A 556 -4.49 18.08 -16.22
CA LEU A 556 -5.88 18.06 -16.70
C LEU A 556 -6.68 19.23 -16.12
N LYS A 557 -6.47 19.51 -14.83
CA LYS A 557 -7.38 20.34 -14.02
C LYS A 557 -7.28 21.81 -14.36
N GLU A 558 -6.08 22.31 -14.61
CA GLU A 558 -5.84 23.69 -14.99
C GLU A 558 -6.48 23.98 -16.34
N ASN A 559 -6.33 23.07 -17.29
CA ASN A 559 -6.97 23.18 -18.61
C ASN A 559 -8.50 23.14 -18.52
N VAL A 560 -9.06 22.29 -17.67
CA VAL A 560 -10.51 22.27 -17.39
C VAL A 560 -10.97 23.59 -16.76
N ILE A 561 -10.25 24.11 -15.76
CA ILE A 561 -10.57 25.39 -15.08
C ILE A 561 -10.58 26.55 -16.09
N LEU A 562 -9.64 26.56 -17.02
CA LEU A 562 -9.51 27.61 -18.04
C LEU A 562 -10.38 27.38 -19.29
N GLY A 563 -11.05 26.23 -19.40
CA GLY A 563 -11.86 25.88 -20.57
C GLY A 563 -11.04 25.53 -21.83
N ARG A 564 -9.78 25.12 -21.67
CA ARG A 564 -8.91 24.63 -22.75
C ARG A 564 -9.12 23.12 -22.96
N LYS A 565 -8.63 22.60 -24.10
CA LYS A 565 -8.57 21.15 -24.32
C LYS A 565 -7.59 20.53 -23.33
N ILE A 566 -7.96 19.42 -22.71
CA ILE A 566 -7.07 18.66 -21.82
C ILE A 566 -5.93 18.00 -22.60
N PRO A 567 -4.71 17.90 -22.06
CA PRO A 567 -3.51 17.44 -22.79
C PRO A 567 -3.41 15.91 -22.97
N VAL A 568 -4.53 15.21 -23.05
CA VAL A 568 -4.62 13.75 -23.16
C VAL A 568 -5.63 13.34 -24.23
N GLY A 569 -5.51 12.12 -24.75
CA GLY A 569 -6.41 11.56 -25.77
C GLY A 569 -6.51 12.47 -26.99
N THR A 570 -7.73 12.88 -27.37
CA THR A 570 -7.95 13.75 -28.54
C THR A 570 -7.48 15.20 -28.35
N GLY A 571 -7.14 15.61 -27.13
CA GLY A 571 -6.59 16.94 -26.87
C GLY A 571 -5.06 16.99 -26.93
N TYR A 572 -4.40 15.83 -26.92
CA TYR A 572 -2.97 15.74 -27.16
C TYR A 572 -2.60 16.21 -28.57
N GLY A 573 -1.53 17.00 -28.69
CA GLY A 573 -1.10 17.63 -29.95
C GLY A 573 -1.87 18.89 -30.37
N ALA A 574 -3.01 19.19 -29.72
CA ALA A 574 -3.76 20.43 -29.99
C ALA A 574 -3.19 21.65 -29.24
N SER A 575 -2.38 21.44 -28.20
CA SER A 575 -1.73 22.51 -27.42
C SER A 575 -0.66 23.26 -28.21
N ASN A 576 0.09 22.57 -29.07
CA ASN A 576 1.14 23.18 -29.90
C ASN A 576 0.58 24.07 -31.02
N ALA A 577 -0.70 23.91 -31.38
CA ALA A 577 -1.35 24.73 -32.40
C ALA A 577 -1.78 26.12 -31.90
N LEU A 578 -1.74 26.36 -30.58
CA LEU A 578 -2.07 27.69 -30.01
C LEU A 578 -0.83 28.59 -29.89
N ASP A 579 0.38 28.04 -29.76
CA ASP A 579 1.61 28.84 -29.72
C ASP A 579 1.99 29.42 -31.10
N GLU A 580 1.65 28.74 -32.20
CA GLU A 580 1.93 29.26 -33.56
C GLU A 580 0.89 30.31 -34.03
N GLY A 581 -0.29 30.38 -33.39
CA GLY A 581 -1.37 31.28 -33.79
C GLY A 581 -1.42 32.61 -33.02
N ASP A 582 -0.75 32.70 -31.86
CA ASP A 582 -0.84 33.86 -30.98
C ASP A 582 0.33 34.85 -31.16
N GLU A 583 1.40 34.52 -31.88
CA GLU A 583 2.45 35.50 -32.24
C GLU A 583 1.89 36.61 -33.15
N GLU A 584 0.96 36.31 -34.06
CA GLU A 584 0.28 37.35 -34.88
C GLU A 584 -0.68 38.22 -34.05
N VAL A 585 -1.32 37.66 -33.00
CA VAL A 585 -2.30 38.39 -32.19
C VAL A 585 -1.60 39.33 -31.19
N VAL A 586 -0.47 38.92 -30.62
CA VAL A 586 0.28 39.77 -29.66
C VAL A 586 1.00 40.93 -30.37
N GLU A 587 1.47 40.76 -31.61
CA GLU A 587 1.99 41.88 -32.41
C GLU A 587 0.90 42.86 -32.84
N GLU A 588 -0.32 42.39 -33.14
CA GLU A 588 -1.44 43.25 -33.53
C GLU A 588 -1.90 44.14 -32.36
N TYR A 589 -1.93 43.63 -31.12
CA TYR A 589 -2.25 44.44 -29.93
C TYR A 589 -1.13 45.41 -29.52
N HIS A 590 0.14 45.10 -29.77
CA HIS A 590 1.25 46.02 -29.46
C HIS A 590 1.34 47.16 -30.48
N ASN A 591 1.08 46.90 -31.77
CA ASN A 591 1.05 47.94 -32.79
C ASN A 591 -0.16 48.88 -32.64
N ASP A 592 -1.32 48.39 -32.21
CA ASP A 592 -2.53 49.22 -32.06
C ASP A 592 -2.46 50.16 -30.84
N GLN A 593 -1.64 49.85 -29.83
CA GLN A 593 -1.36 50.77 -28.70
C GLN A 593 -0.32 51.83 -29.04
N ILE A 594 0.65 51.53 -29.92
CA ILE A 594 1.63 52.51 -30.39
C ILE A 594 0.96 53.52 -31.33
N PHE A 595 0.01 53.09 -32.18
CA PHE A 595 -0.74 53.99 -33.06
C PHE A 595 -1.76 54.91 -32.36
N ARG A 596 -2.15 54.63 -31.10
CA ARG A 596 -3.06 55.50 -30.32
C ARG A 596 -2.33 56.48 -29.40
N ALA A 597 -1.00 56.42 -29.30
CA ALA A 597 -0.21 57.33 -28.49
C ALA A 597 0.38 58.52 -29.28
N GLU A 598 0.28 58.53 -30.62
CA GLU A 598 0.76 59.62 -31.50
C GLU A 598 -0.35 60.29 -32.35
N GLY A 599 -1.59 60.31 -31.86
CA GLY A 599 -2.74 60.96 -32.51
C GLY A 599 -3.30 62.14 -31.72
#